data_AF-A0A4S5DGG2-F1
#
_entry.id   AF-A0A4S5DGG2-F1
#
_cell.length_a   1.000
_cell.length_b   1.000
_cell.length_c   1.000
_cell.angle_alpha   90.00
_cell.angle_beta   90.00
_cell.angle_gamma   90.00
#
_symmetry.space_group_name_H-M   'P 1'
#
loop_
_entity.id
_entity.type
_entity.pdbx_description
1 polymer ?
#
loop_
_entity_poly.entity_id
_entity_poly.type
_entity_poly.pdbx_seq_one_letter_code
_entity_poly.pdbx_strand_id
1 'polypeptide(L)'
;MRYRIETEKYPDSHTVDGVTVPVTRTRRVAVPVLPRDWDALAVRGVVGLVLALTLVSITWSTVSIAHLLDGTWTAYLAGGVFDLAWCAALGMAYLVRFRPDRRTVVDRVGWALLAVTVTAIGIEGHRTGGLAMACIGASVSIAAKALWWTFGHATRPELTADDAQWVAAQISAASAQLAVASVRRQVARAQDRAAAELLAMEASRRPPHGTVNVHATPSIPAA
;
A
#
# COMPACT_ATOMS: atom_id res chain seq x y z
N MET A 1 -21.93 30.16 -5.96
CA MET A 1 -21.19 29.14 -6.75
C MET A 1 -20.31 29.85 -7.76
N ARG A 2 -19.04 29.45 -7.90
CA ARG A 2 -18.06 30.10 -8.79
C ARG A 2 -18.02 29.30 -10.10
N TYR A 3 -18.21 29.98 -11.23
CA TYR A 3 -18.22 29.36 -12.55
C TYR A 3 -16.94 29.71 -13.30
N ARG A 4 -16.36 28.73 -14.01
CA ARG A 4 -15.26 28.96 -14.96
C ARG A 4 -15.86 28.93 -16.36
N ILE A 5 -15.60 29.96 -17.14
CA ILE A 5 -16.04 30.01 -18.54
C ILE A 5 -15.01 29.22 -19.35
N GLU A 6 -15.42 28.08 -19.87
CA GLU A 6 -14.62 27.29 -20.82
C GLU A 6 -15.23 27.45 -22.22
N THR A 7 -14.35 27.48 -23.22
CA THR A 7 -14.75 27.61 -24.63
C THR A 7 -14.79 26.22 -25.22
N GLU A 8 -15.99 25.67 -25.37
CA GLU A 8 -16.22 24.37 -25.98
C GLU A 8 -16.43 24.53 -27.49
N LYS A 9 -15.71 23.74 -28.28
CA LYS A 9 -15.89 23.67 -29.73
C LYS A 9 -16.91 22.57 -30.03
N TYR A 10 -18.03 22.93 -30.67
CA TYR A 10 -19.03 21.98 -31.11
C TYR A 10 -19.19 22.05 -32.64
N PRO A 11 -19.34 20.89 -33.32
CA PRO A 11 -19.63 20.87 -34.74
C PRO A 11 -21.09 21.32 -34.96
N ASP A 12 -21.27 22.32 -35.83
CA ASP A 12 -22.58 22.82 -36.24
C ASP A 12 -22.64 22.85 -37.77
N SER A 13 -23.80 22.61 -38.36
CA SER A 13 -23.95 22.64 -39.82
C SER A 13 -24.35 24.05 -40.25
N HIS A 14 -23.54 24.68 -41.10
CA HIS A 14 -23.85 25.98 -41.66
C HIS A 14 -24.19 25.85 -43.15
N THR A 15 -25.39 26.27 -43.53
CA THR A 15 -25.87 26.23 -44.91
C THR A 15 -25.97 27.64 -45.46
N VAL A 16 -25.28 27.92 -46.57
CA VAL A 16 -25.42 29.16 -47.34
C VAL A 16 -25.65 28.75 -48.80
N ASP A 17 -26.65 29.34 -49.44
CA ASP A 17 -27.02 29.10 -50.84
C ASP A 17 -27.18 27.61 -51.22
N GLY A 18 -27.75 26.81 -50.30
CA GLY A 18 -28.03 25.39 -50.54
C GLY A 18 -26.85 24.43 -50.36
N VAL A 19 -25.67 24.93 -50.00
CA VAL A 19 -24.49 24.09 -49.68
C VAL A 19 -24.29 24.06 -48.16
N THR A 20 -24.46 22.88 -47.56
CA THR A 20 -24.25 22.66 -46.12
C THR A 20 -22.81 22.21 -45.86
N VAL A 21 -22.06 23.00 -45.10
CA VAL A 21 -20.70 22.67 -44.67
C VAL A 21 -20.66 22.50 -43.15
N PRO A 22 -20.00 21.46 -42.61
CA PRO A 22 -19.78 21.35 -41.17
C PRO A 22 -18.79 22.43 -40.72
N VAL A 23 -19.23 23.35 -39.87
CA VAL A 23 -18.42 24.44 -39.32
C VAL A 23 -18.28 24.22 -37.82
N THR A 24 -17.05 24.34 -37.30
CA THR A 24 -16.81 24.26 -35.85
C THR A 24 -17.11 25.61 -35.22
N ARG A 25 -18.13 25.69 -34.38
CA ARG A 25 -18.48 26.88 -33.61
C ARG A 25 -18.01 26.76 -32.17
N THR A 26 -17.71 27.88 -31.54
CA THR A 26 -17.30 27.94 -30.14
C THR A 26 -18.45 28.49 -29.29
N ARG A 27 -18.82 27.78 -28.22
CA ARG A 27 -19.75 28.28 -27.20
C ARG A 27 -19.02 28.45 -25.88
N ARG A 28 -19.27 29.57 -25.21
CA ARG A 28 -18.83 29.79 -23.83
C ARG A 28 -19.80 29.05 -22.91
N VAL A 29 -19.32 27.99 -22.26
CA VAL A 29 -20.10 27.21 -21.30
C VAL A 29 -19.57 27.50 -19.90
N ALA A 30 -20.48 27.83 -18.98
CA ALA A 30 -20.16 28.05 -17.58
C ALA A 30 -20.08 26.71 -16.87
N VAL A 31 -18.86 26.20 -16.68
CA VAL A 31 -18.64 24.94 -15.95
C VAL A 31 -18.58 25.25 -14.45
N PRO A 32 -19.38 24.57 -13.61
CA PRO A 32 -19.32 24.75 -12.17
C PRO A 32 -17.96 24.28 -11.64
N VAL A 33 -17.22 25.18 -10.99
CA VAL A 33 -15.94 24.82 -10.36
C VAL A 33 -16.25 24.21 -9.01
N LEU A 34 -15.82 22.96 -8.80
CA LEU A 34 -15.91 22.31 -7.50
C LEU A 34 -15.19 23.22 -6.47
N PRO A 35 -15.89 23.67 -5.40
CA PRO A 35 -15.31 24.60 -4.44
C PRO A 35 -14.01 24.02 -3.88
N ARG A 36 -13.01 24.88 -3.70
CA ARG A 36 -11.69 24.47 -3.21
C ARG A 36 -11.87 23.88 -1.82
N ASP A 37 -11.48 22.63 -1.67
CA ASP A 37 -11.75 21.81 -0.51
C ASP A 37 -10.77 22.17 0.61
N TRP A 38 -11.06 23.25 1.34
CA TRP A 38 -10.23 23.75 2.44
C TRP A 38 -10.10 22.72 3.55
N ASP A 39 -11.13 21.89 3.74
CA ASP A 39 -11.12 20.76 4.66
C ASP A 39 -10.09 19.71 4.22
N ALA A 40 -10.01 19.40 2.93
CA ALA A 40 -8.99 18.50 2.41
C ALA A 40 -7.56 19.06 2.59
N LEU A 41 -7.39 20.39 2.53
CA LEU A 41 -6.10 21.03 2.81
C LEU A 41 -5.73 20.96 4.29
N ALA A 42 -6.70 21.23 5.18
CA ALA A 42 -6.51 21.12 6.62
C ALA A 42 -6.17 19.68 7.04
N VAL A 43 -6.89 18.69 6.49
CA VAL A 43 -6.61 17.26 6.71
C VAL A 43 -5.19 16.90 6.24
N ARG A 44 -4.77 17.37 5.07
CA ARG A 44 -3.39 17.16 4.59
C ARG A 44 -2.34 17.80 5.50
N GLY A 45 -2.62 19.00 6.03
CA GLY A 45 -1.76 19.67 6.99
C GLY A 45 -1.62 18.87 8.29
N VAL A 46 -2.74 18.40 8.85
CA VAL A 46 -2.75 17.56 10.06
C VAL A 46 -2.01 16.25 9.83
N VAL A 47 -2.24 15.57 8.70
CA VAL A 47 -1.52 14.35 8.33
C VAL A 47 -0.02 14.62 8.19
N GLY A 48 0.36 15.73 7.56
CA GLY A 48 1.76 16.14 7.45
C GLY A 48 2.43 16.34 8.81
N LEU A 49 1.73 17.00 9.75
CA LEU A 49 2.22 17.20 11.11
C LEU A 49 2.37 15.88 11.87
N VAL A 50 1.38 14.99 11.77
CA VAL A 50 1.42 13.65 12.36
C VAL A 50 2.63 12.86 11.82
N LEU A 51 2.88 12.91 10.52
CA LEU A 51 4.02 12.25 9.88
C LEU A 51 5.36 12.83 10.34
N ALA A 52 5.46 14.16 10.44
CA ALA A 52 6.66 14.82 10.95
C ALA A 52 6.96 14.40 12.40
N LEU A 53 5.94 14.39 13.27
CA LEU A 53 6.08 13.92 14.65
C LEU A 53 6.49 12.45 14.71
N THR A 54 5.94 11.62 13.84
CA THR A 54 6.28 10.20 13.73
C THR A 54 7.76 10.03 13.34
N LEU A 55 8.28 10.81 12.40
CA LEU A 55 9.69 10.79 12.00
C LEU A 55 10.64 11.18 13.14
N VAL A 56 10.29 12.21 13.91
CA VAL A 56 11.05 12.60 15.10
C VAL A 56 11.05 11.47 16.13
N SER A 57 9.89 10.86 16.36
CA SER A 57 9.73 9.74 17.29
C SER A 57 10.57 8.53 16.90
N ILE A 58 10.61 8.18 15.60
CA ILE A 58 11.42 7.09 15.04
C ILE A 58 12.90 7.37 15.24
N THR A 59 13.35 8.57 14.90
CA THR A 59 14.76 8.94 15.04
C THR A 59 15.22 8.77 16.49
N TRP A 60 14.39 9.20 17.46
CA TRP A 60 14.70 9.06 18.88
C TRP A 60 14.65 7.61 19.38
N SER A 61 13.63 6.85 18.94
CA SER A 61 13.45 5.41 19.21
C SER A 61 14.67 4.59 18.75
N THR A 62 15.06 4.76 17.49
CA THR A 62 16.21 4.07 16.89
C THR A 62 17.49 4.35 17.68
N VAL A 63 17.78 5.61 18.02
CA VAL A 63 18.99 5.98 18.79
C VAL A 63 18.97 5.34 20.19
N SER A 64 17.82 5.40 20.87
CA SER A 64 17.68 4.83 22.22
C SER A 64 17.85 3.31 22.24
N ILE A 65 17.28 2.60 21.27
CA ILE A 65 17.43 1.14 21.13
C ILE A 65 18.88 0.80 20.78
N ALA A 66 19.53 1.60 19.94
CA ALA A 66 20.90 1.38 19.54
C ALA A 66 21.86 1.47 20.74
N HIS A 67 21.69 2.49 21.60
CA HIS A 67 22.52 2.66 22.79
C HIS A 67 22.33 1.54 23.82
N LEU A 68 21.12 1.00 23.96
CA LEU A 68 20.84 -0.18 24.80
C LEU A 68 21.63 -1.44 24.40
N LEU A 69 22.03 -1.52 23.13
CA LEU A 69 22.69 -2.64 22.47
C LEU A 69 24.16 -2.29 22.14
N ASP A 70 24.81 -1.52 23.01
CA ASP A 70 26.21 -1.07 22.94
C ASP A 70 26.54 -0.16 21.75
N GLY A 71 25.54 0.46 21.12
CA GLY A 71 25.75 1.48 20.08
C GLY A 71 26.40 0.97 18.79
N THR A 72 26.44 -0.35 18.60
CA THR A 72 27.00 -0.97 17.38
C THR A 72 26.17 -0.65 16.15
N TRP A 73 26.77 -0.69 14.95
CA TRP A 73 26.02 -0.50 13.70
C TRP A 73 24.82 -1.46 13.58
N THR A 74 24.98 -2.70 14.04
CA THR A 74 23.92 -3.71 14.12
C THR A 74 22.78 -3.32 15.06
N ALA A 75 23.07 -2.57 16.12
CA ALA A 75 22.06 -2.07 17.05
C ALA A 75 21.19 -0.97 16.43
N TYR A 76 21.78 -0.07 15.64
CA TYR A 76 21.04 0.90 14.83
C TYR A 76 20.14 0.23 13.80
N LEU A 77 20.61 -0.85 13.15
CA LEU A 77 19.78 -1.65 12.24
C LEU A 77 18.60 -2.30 12.97
N ALA A 78 18.83 -2.87 14.16
CA ALA A 78 17.76 -3.46 14.96
C ALA A 78 16.69 -2.42 15.36
N GLY A 79 17.12 -1.23 15.81
CA GLY A 79 16.21 -0.10 16.08
C GLY A 79 15.42 0.32 14.85
N GLY A 80 16.08 0.46 13.70
CA GLY A 80 15.43 0.80 12.44
C GLY A 80 14.40 -0.24 11.97
N VAL A 81 14.71 -1.54 12.10
CA VAL A 81 13.75 -2.61 11.77
C VAL A 81 12.52 -2.56 12.67
N PHE A 82 12.72 -2.27 13.96
CA PHE A 82 11.63 -2.10 14.90
C PHE A 82 10.73 -0.89 14.53
N ASP A 83 11.33 0.25 14.19
CA ASP A 83 10.59 1.44 13.76
C ASP A 83 9.86 1.22 12.42
N LEU A 84 10.43 0.42 11.51
CA LEU A 84 9.74 -0.01 10.30
C LEU A 84 8.52 -0.87 10.61
N ALA A 85 8.61 -1.79 11.58
CA ALA A 85 7.46 -2.57 12.03
C ALA A 85 6.38 -1.67 12.63
N TRP A 86 6.76 -0.63 13.37
CA TRP A 86 5.83 0.35 13.91
C TRP A 86 5.17 1.22 12.83
N CYS A 87 5.95 1.70 11.86
CA CYS A 87 5.42 2.36 10.65
C CYS A 87 4.41 1.48 9.90
N ALA A 88 4.73 0.20 9.73
CA ALA A 88 3.84 -0.75 9.07
C ALA A 88 2.53 -0.92 9.85
N ALA A 89 2.57 -0.97 11.18
CA ALA A 89 1.37 -1.00 12.01
C ALA A 89 0.50 0.26 11.86
N LEU A 90 1.12 1.46 11.81
CA LEU A 90 0.40 2.71 11.57
C LEU A 90 -0.22 2.77 10.16
N GLY A 91 0.55 2.35 9.14
CA GLY A 91 0.06 2.24 7.76
C GLY A 91 -1.10 1.25 7.63
N MET A 92 -0.99 0.09 8.27
CA MET A 92 -2.09 -0.87 8.32
C MET A 92 -3.33 -0.30 9.00
N ALA A 93 -3.17 0.45 10.11
CA ALA A 93 -4.29 1.07 10.83
C ALA A 93 -5.04 2.06 9.93
N TYR A 94 -4.30 2.79 9.09
CA TYR A 94 -4.88 3.67 8.07
C TYR A 94 -5.62 2.90 6.98
N LEU A 95 -5.05 1.80 6.46
CA LEU A 95 -5.68 0.97 5.42
C LEU A 95 -6.98 0.32 5.90
N VAL A 96 -7.03 -0.14 7.14
CA VAL A 96 -8.23 -0.80 7.70
C VAL A 96 -9.20 0.17 8.37
N ARG A 97 -9.09 1.49 8.13
CA ARG A 97 -9.89 2.51 8.84
C ARG A 97 -11.40 2.30 8.75
N PHE A 98 -11.88 1.70 7.65
CA PHE A 98 -13.29 1.38 7.39
C PHE A 98 -13.71 -0.04 7.79
N ARG A 99 -12.81 -0.85 8.38
CA ARG A 99 -13.08 -2.22 8.83
C ARG A 99 -12.87 -2.33 10.34
N PRO A 100 -13.90 -2.12 11.17
CA PRO A 100 -13.75 -2.04 12.62
C PRO A 100 -13.13 -3.31 13.22
N ASP A 101 -13.55 -4.49 12.76
CA ASP A 101 -13.03 -5.78 13.26
C ASP A 101 -11.52 -5.90 13.09
N ARG A 102 -11.01 -5.56 11.90
CA ARG A 102 -9.57 -5.63 11.60
C ARG A 102 -8.78 -4.52 12.28
N ARG A 103 -9.41 -3.35 12.45
CA ARG A 103 -8.77 -2.20 13.10
C ARG A 103 -8.45 -2.45 14.56
N THR A 104 -9.31 -3.14 15.31
CA THR A 104 -9.03 -3.45 16.73
C THR A 104 -7.74 -4.26 16.91
N VAL A 105 -7.50 -5.23 16.03
CA VAL A 105 -6.28 -6.04 16.06
C VAL A 105 -5.04 -5.19 15.75
N VAL A 106 -5.11 -4.37 14.71
CA VAL A 106 -3.98 -3.52 14.31
C VAL A 106 -3.70 -2.45 15.37
N ASP A 107 -4.73 -1.89 16.00
CA ASP A 107 -4.59 -0.93 17.08
C ASP A 107 -3.89 -1.57 18.29
N ARG A 108 -4.28 -2.80 18.68
CA ARG A 108 -3.61 -3.56 19.76
C ARG A 108 -2.13 -3.80 19.47
N VAL A 109 -1.79 -4.23 18.25
CA VAL A 109 -0.38 -4.42 17.84
C VAL A 109 0.39 -3.10 17.93
N GLY A 110 -0.20 -2.00 17.45
CA GLY A 110 0.42 -0.69 17.53
C GLY A 110 0.61 -0.17 18.96
N TRP A 111 -0.30 -0.50 19.89
CA TRP A 111 -0.14 -0.19 21.32
C TRP A 111 0.92 -1.06 21.98
N ALA A 112 1.00 -2.34 21.62
CA ALA A 112 2.05 -3.24 22.11
C ALA A 112 3.44 -2.77 21.68
N LEU A 113 3.61 -2.39 20.41
CA LEU A 113 4.86 -1.81 19.90
C LEU A 113 5.21 -0.52 20.65
N LEU A 114 4.25 0.39 20.86
CA LEU A 114 4.49 1.61 21.64
C LEU A 114 4.99 1.29 23.06
N ALA A 115 4.39 0.30 23.73
CA ALA A 115 4.81 -0.10 25.07
C ALA A 115 6.27 -0.58 25.09
N VAL A 116 6.69 -1.34 24.07
CA VAL A 116 8.09 -1.74 23.90
C VAL A 116 9.00 -0.52 23.70
N THR A 117 8.62 0.43 22.83
CA THR A 117 9.40 1.67 22.60
C THR A 117 9.58 2.47 23.89
N VAL A 118 8.50 2.72 24.62
CA VAL A 118 8.53 3.49 25.87
C VAL A 118 9.36 2.78 26.93
N THR A 119 9.27 1.46 27.01
CA THR A 119 10.07 0.65 27.95
C THR A 119 11.55 0.73 27.62
N ALA A 120 11.92 0.60 26.34
CA ALA A 120 13.31 0.74 25.89
C ALA A 120 13.86 2.14 26.22
N ILE A 121 13.14 3.20 25.86
CA ILE A 121 13.53 4.58 26.16
C ILE A 121 13.70 4.81 27.67
N GLY A 122 12.79 4.26 28.49
CA GLY A 122 12.86 4.38 29.94
C GLY A 122 14.09 3.68 30.54
N ILE A 123 14.41 2.47 30.09
CA ILE A 123 15.58 1.71 30.56
C ILE A 123 16.87 2.43 30.16
N GLU A 124 16.95 2.94 28.93
CA GLU A 124 18.12 3.68 28.45
C GLU A 124 18.32 4.98 29.25
N GLY A 125 17.25 5.74 29.48
CA GLY A 125 17.29 6.94 30.31
C GLY A 125 17.72 6.68 31.75
N HIS A 126 17.34 5.53 32.29
CA HIS A 126 17.78 5.12 33.63
C HIS A 126 19.27 4.79 33.68
N ARG A 127 19.79 4.08 32.67
CA ARG A 127 21.23 3.72 32.57
C ARG A 127 22.14 4.92 32.34
N THR A 128 21.69 5.88 31.53
CA THR A 128 22.48 7.07 31.16
C THR A 128 22.31 8.24 32.14
N GLY A 129 21.46 8.10 33.16
CA GLY A 129 21.12 9.18 34.10
C GLY A 129 20.25 10.29 33.48
N GLY A 130 19.84 10.15 32.22
CA GLY A 130 19.05 11.11 31.45
C GLY A 130 17.54 10.90 31.53
N LEU A 131 16.99 10.63 32.72
CA LEU A 131 15.55 10.33 32.90
C LEU A 131 14.63 11.40 32.31
N ALA A 132 15.00 12.67 32.41
CA ALA A 132 14.22 13.77 31.82
C ALA A 132 14.13 13.64 30.29
N MET A 133 15.23 13.30 29.61
CA MET A 133 15.25 13.11 28.16
C MET A 133 14.47 11.85 27.74
N ALA A 134 14.53 10.78 28.53
CA ALA A 134 13.73 9.59 28.29
C ALA A 134 12.22 9.84 28.45
N CYS A 135 11.82 10.59 29.48
CA CYS A 135 10.42 10.99 29.65
C CYS A 135 9.92 11.82 28.45
N ILE A 136 10.74 12.75 27.96
CA ILE A 136 10.41 13.54 26.77
C ILE A 136 10.27 12.63 25.53
N GLY A 137 11.24 11.75 25.25
CA GLY A 137 11.18 10.82 24.12
C GLY A 137 9.97 9.87 24.18
N ALA A 138 9.65 9.35 25.36
CA ALA A 138 8.47 8.51 25.56
C ALA A 138 7.17 9.30 25.33
N SER A 139 7.08 10.54 25.82
CA SER A 139 5.91 11.39 25.65
C SER A 139 5.63 11.73 24.18
N VAL A 140 6.67 11.96 23.38
CA VAL A 140 6.56 12.20 21.93
C VAL A 140 5.99 10.96 21.22
N SER A 141 6.45 9.76 21.59
CA SER A 141 5.96 8.50 21.01
C SER A 141 4.48 8.26 21.34
N ILE A 142 4.10 8.53 22.59
CA ILE A 142 2.70 8.45 23.05
C ILE A 142 1.84 9.47 22.30
N ALA A 143 2.29 10.72 22.18
CA ALA A 143 1.57 11.77 21.47
C ALA A 143 1.37 11.43 20.00
N ALA A 144 2.39 10.90 19.32
CA ALA A 144 2.29 10.46 17.92
C ALA A 144 1.23 9.37 17.74
N LYS A 145 1.24 8.34 18.58
CA LYS A 145 0.25 7.26 18.53
C LYS A 145 -1.17 7.76 18.85
N ALA A 146 -1.30 8.61 19.85
CA ALA A 146 -2.58 9.21 20.22
C ALA A 146 -3.16 10.03 19.07
N LEU A 147 -2.32 10.83 18.40
CA LEU A 147 -2.75 11.66 17.27
C LEU A 147 -3.21 10.82 16.08
N TRP A 148 -2.50 9.72 15.77
CA TRP A 148 -2.96 8.73 14.78
C TRP A 148 -4.29 8.08 15.14
N TRP A 149 -4.46 7.72 16.41
CA TRP A 149 -5.70 7.12 16.90
C TRP A 149 -6.88 8.09 16.79
N THR A 150 -6.70 9.34 17.24
CA THR A 150 -7.70 10.42 17.15
C THR A 150 -8.02 10.75 15.70
N PHE A 151 -7.01 10.90 14.84
CA PHE A 151 -7.21 11.14 13.40
C PHE A 151 -8.03 10.02 12.76
N GLY A 152 -7.68 8.77 13.05
CA GLY A 152 -8.43 7.64 12.56
C GLY A 152 -9.86 7.58 13.11
N HIS A 153 -10.11 8.11 14.31
CA HIS A 153 -11.46 8.17 14.90
C HIS A 153 -12.29 9.30 14.28
N ALA A 154 -11.72 10.50 14.16
CA ALA A 154 -12.36 11.69 13.61
C ALA A 154 -12.71 11.56 12.12
N THR A 155 -11.95 10.75 11.37
CA THR A 155 -12.22 10.50 9.94
C THR A 155 -13.21 9.37 9.68
N ARG A 156 -13.80 8.75 10.72
CA ARG A 156 -14.87 7.77 10.55
C ARG A 156 -16.18 8.50 10.25
N PRO A 157 -16.83 8.22 9.10
CA PRO A 157 -18.17 8.70 8.88
C PRO A 157 -19.11 8.05 9.90
N GLU A 158 -20.00 8.83 10.51
CA GLU A 158 -21.12 8.31 11.27
C GLU A 158 -22.13 7.71 10.27
N LEU A 159 -22.11 6.38 10.14
CA LEU A 159 -23.06 5.65 9.32
C LEU A 159 -24.14 5.06 10.24
N THR A 160 -25.37 5.03 9.74
CA THR A 160 -26.42 4.22 10.38
C THR A 160 -26.00 2.75 10.38
N ALA A 161 -26.57 1.95 11.29
CA ALA A 161 -26.23 0.52 11.37
C ALA A 161 -26.49 -0.20 10.03
N ASP A 162 -27.56 0.19 9.32
CA ASP A 162 -27.96 -0.40 8.04
C ASP A 162 -26.99 0.01 6.92
N ASP A 163 -26.61 1.29 6.84
CA ASP A 163 -25.63 1.76 5.86
C ASP A 163 -24.25 1.14 6.08
N ALA A 164 -23.84 0.98 7.35
CA ALA A 164 -22.58 0.34 7.70
C ALA A 164 -22.56 -1.14 7.25
N GLN A 165 -23.67 -1.86 7.41
CA GLN A 165 -23.81 -3.24 6.92
C GLN A 165 -23.79 -3.30 5.39
N TRP A 166 -24.47 -2.37 4.71
CA TRP A 166 -24.46 -2.30 3.26
C TRP A 166 -23.06 -2.03 2.70
N VAL A 167 -22.33 -1.05 3.25
CA VAL A 167 -20.94 -0.75 2.85
C VAL A 167 -20.03 -1.95 3.13
N ALA A 168 -20.18 -2.61 4.28
CA ALA A 168 -19.41 -3.80 4.61
C ALA A 168 -19.66 -4.93 3.59
N ALA A 169 -20.91 -5.15 3.18
CA ALA A 169 -21.27 -6.12 2.15
C ALA A 169 -20.64 -5.80 0.79
N GLN A 170 -20.66 -4.53 0.38
CA GLN A 170 -20.05 -4.09 -0.89
C GLN A 170 -18.52 -4.29 -0.88
N ILE A 171 -17.86 -3.92 0.22
CA ILE A 171 -16.42 -4.13 0.39
C ILE A 171 -16.07 -5.62 0.38
N SER A 172 -16.92 -6.46 1.00
CA SER A 172 -16.76 -7.91 1.02
C SER A 172 -16.88 -8.51 -0.37
N ALA A 173 -17.91 -8.13 -1.13
CA ALA A 173 -18.13 -8.58 -2.50
C ALA A 173 -16.95 -8.23 -3.42
N ALA A 174 -16.48 -6.97 -3.38
CA ALA A 174 -15.30 -6.55 -4.15
C ALA A 174 -14.02 -7.32 -3.72
N SER A 175 -13.84 -7.56 -2.43
CA SER A 175 -12.69 -8.33 -1.91
C SER A 175 -12.75 -9.79 -2.37
N ALA A 176 -13.94 -10.38 -2.41
CA ALA A 176 -14.15 -11.74 -2.91
C ALA A 176 -13.80 -11.85 -4.40
N GLN A 177 -14.20 -10.87 -5.21
CA GLN A 177 -13.85 -10.83 -6.64
C GLN A 177 -12.32 -10.78 -6.85
N LEU A 178 -11.61 -9.92 -6.10
CA LEU A 178 -10.15 -9.85 -6.15
C LEU A 178 -9.48 -11.14 -5.67
N ALA A 179 -10.00 -11.77 -4.60
CA ALA A 179 -9.49 -13.04 -4.11
C ALA A 179 -9.66 -14.15 -5.14
N VAL A 180 -10.84 -14.25 -5.77
CA VAL A 180 -11.11 -15.21 -6.85
C VAL A 180 -10.17 -14.98 -8.03
N ALA A 181 -9.94 -13.73 -8.44
CA ALA A 181 -9.01 -13.40 -9.52
C ALA A 181 -7.56 -13.81 -9.17
N SER A 182 -7.12 -13.56 -7.94
CA SER A 182 -5.81 -13.98 -7.43
C SER A 182 -5.65 -15.50 -7.46
N VAL A 183 -6.64 -16.23 -6.93
CA VAL A 183 -6.63 -17.70 -6.90
C VAL A 183 -6.62 -18.27 -8.31
N ARG A 184 -7.47 -17.76 -9.21
CA ARG A 184 -7.48 -18.18 -10.62
C ARG A 184 -6.12 -17.99 -11.28
N ARG A 185 -5.43 -16.87 -11.01
CA ARG A 185 -4.08 -16.64 -11.52
C ARG A 185 -3.05 -17.61 -10.96
N GLN A 186 -3.16 -17.98 -9.68
CA GLN A 186 -2.28 -18.97 -9.07
C GLN A 186 -2.53 -20.37 -9.64
N VAL A 187 -3.79 -20.76 -9.81
CA VAL A 187 -4.18 -22.04 -10.41
C VAL A 187 -3.68 -22.13 -11.85
N ALA A 188 -3.86 -21.09 -12.67
CA ALA A 188 -3.35 -21.07 -14.04
C ALA A 188 -1.84 -21.31 -14.09
N ARG A 189 -1.05 -20.58 -13.27
CA ARG A 189 0.40 -20.79 -13.20
C ARG A 189 0.79 -22.20 -12.76
N ALA A 190 0.04 -22.79 -11.83
CA ALA A 190 0.29 -24.15 -11.36
C ALA A 190 -0.02 -25.18 -12.46
N GLN A 191 -1.12 -24.98 -13.20
CA GLN A 191 -1.48 -25.80 -14.34
C GLN A 191 -0.46 -25.70 -15.48
N ASP A 192 0.02 -24.49 -15.81
CA ASP A 192 1.05 -24.29 -16.82
C ASP A 192 2.35 -25.02 -16.45
N ARG A 193 2.76 -24.96 -15.17
CA ARG A 193 3.93 -25.71 -14.67
C ARG A 193 3.72 -27.22 -14.76
N ALA A 194 2.57 -27.71 -14.33
CA ALA A 194 2.25 -29.14 -14.40
C ALA A 194 2.23 -29.63 -15.85
N ALA A 195 1.68 -28.85 -16.79
CA ALA A 195 1.68 -29.18 -18.21
C ALA A 195 3.11 -29.21 -18.79
N ALA A 196 3.96 -28.24 -18.43
CA ALA A 196 5.36 -28.22 -18.85
C ALA A 196 6.15 -29.42 -18.30
N GLU A 197 5.93 -29.81 -17.04
CA GLU A 197 6.55 -30.99 -16.43
C GLU A 197 6.11 -32.27 -17.13
N LEU A 198 4.81 -32.44 -17.42
CA LEU A 198 4.30 -33.59 -18.15
C LEU A 198 4.88 -33.67 -19.57
N LEU A 199 4.98 -32.55 -20.29
CA LEU A 199 5.61 -32.50 -21.61
C LEU A 199 7.11 -32.85 -21.55
N ALA A 200 7.83 -32.40 -20.51
CA ALA A 200 9.24 -32.77 -20.30
C ALA A 200 9.40 -34.27 -19.97
N MET A 201 8.50 -34.84 -19.18
CA MET A 201 8.46 -36.28 -18.91
C MET A 201 8.15 -37.08 -20.17
N GLU A 202 7.27 -36.60 -21.04
CA GLU A 202 6.98 -37.25 -22.32
C GLU A 202 8.15 -37.15 -23.30
N ALA A 203 8.79 -35.97 -23.38
CA ALA A 203 9.98 -35.75 -24.21
C ALA A 203 11.15 -36.65 -23.78
N SER A 204 11.38 -36.83 -22.47
CA SER A 204 12.42 -37.74 -21.96
C SER A 204 12.14 -39.22 -22.23
N ARG A 205 10.87 -39.61 -22.44
CA ARG A 205 10.48 -40.99 -22.79
C ARG A 205 10.56 -41.29 -24.29
N ARG A 206 10.56 -40.29 -25.17
CA ARG A 206 10.72 -40.50 -26.62
C ARG A 206 12.22 -40.54 -26.98
N PRO A 207 12.72 -41.57 -27.68
CA PRO A 207 14.08 -41.56 -28.19
C PRO A 207 14.25 -40.40 -29.19
N PRO A 208 15.43 -39.74 -29.24
CA PRO A 208 15.65 -38.61 -30.13
C PRO A 208 15.42 -39.02 -31.59
N HIS A 209 14.42 -38.44 -32.24
CA HIS A 209 14.24 -38.55 -33.68
C HIS A 209 15.42 -37.85 -34.36
N GLY A 210 16.36 -38.64 -34.91
CA GLY A 210 17.49 -38.13 -35.67
C GLY A 210 18.88 -38.59 -35.21
N THR A 211 19.01 -39.54 -34.28
CA THR A 211 20.31 -40.23 -34.13
C THR A 211 20.55 -41.11 -35.34
N VAL A 212 21.22 -40.57 -36.34
CA VAL A 212 21.89 -41.35 -37.39
C VAL A 212 22.78 -42.36 -36.67
N ASN A 213 22.50 -43.66 -36.87
CA ASN A 213 23.36 -44.73 -36.37
C ASN A 213 24.75 -44.57 -37.01
N VAL A 214 25.71 -44.01 -36.27
CA VAL A 214 27.13 -43.91 -36.67
C VAL A 214 27.82 -45.30 -36.68
N HIS A 215 27.07 -46.39 -36.46
CA HIS A 215 27.55 -47.77 -36.49
C HIS A 215 27.10 -48.59 -37.70
N ALA A 216 26.64 -47.95 -38.79
CA ALA A 216 26.65 -48.60 -40.09
C ALA A 216 28.10 -48.60 -40.65
N THR A 217 28.93 -49.50 -40.15
CA THR A 217 30.24 -49.81 -40.73
C THR A 217 30.03 -50.23 -42.20
N PRO A 218 30.61 -49.55 -43.20
CA PRO A 218 30.57 -50.06 -44.56
C PRO A 218 31.39 -51.34 -44.60
N SER A 219 30.73 -52.46 -44.90
CA SER A 219 31.40 -53.74 -45.18
C SER A 219 32.27 -53.57 -46.42
N ILE A 220 33.58 -53.44 -46.24
CA ILE A 220 34.56 -53.56 -47.33
C ILE A 220 34.66 -55.05 -47.67
N PRO A 221 34.34 -55.49 -48.89
CA PRO A 221 34.56 -56.87 -49.31
C PRO A 221 36.07 -57.11 -49.52
N ALA A 222 36.60 -58.15 -48.88
CA ALA A 222 37.97 -58.58 -49.05
C ALA A 222 38.15 -59.32 -50.39
N ALA A 223 39.12 -58.87 -51.19
CA ALA A 223 39.80 -59.64 -52.23
C ALA A 223 41.20 -59.06 -52.43
#